data_AF-A0A7Y7B4H4-F1
#
_entry.id   AF-A0A7Y7B4H4-F1
#
_cell.length_a   1.000
_cell.length_b   1.000
_cell.length_c   1.000
_cell.angle_alpha   90.00
_cell.angle_beta   90.00
_cell.angle_gamma   90.00
#
_symmetry.space_group_name_H-M   'P 1'
#
loop_
_entity.id
_entity.type
_entity.pdbx_description
1 polymer ?
#
loop_
_entity_poly.entity_id
_entity_poly.type
_entity_poly.pdbx_seq_one_letter_code
_entity_poly.pdbx_strand_id
1 'polypeptide(L)'
;MRWMPAAYVAFVLLLEPLTPVEWPVSFLLIALPVVTAYSYGPVGVAVVTVFAALLEGILAGTLCCAGRPAHYAFERHYVGAYVSTALVGVLGTALAAHRRHQQARLVHSHSVAEALMRTLLRPVPPRVGRVLAAGLYRPAEALVGGDLFDIRATESGERAVIGDVRGKGLQAVRTVADLLGCFRQAAHEPGGLLTVATSMQRCIAREAAEIPDDELFVTAALIEYDHLARRVTIVNCGHIEPVLISGGEIRVLTGPPSLPLGLAALSSERPVAYTHPVGYGDVLLLCTDGLIEARDADGAFYPLLDRLTARFAGRPAPGPVEVVDFLDTDLPRHTRVFQDDVAILVIAPDALS
;
A
#
# COMPACT_ATOMS: atom_id res chain seq x y z
N MET A 1 23.59 -1.70 11.74
CA MET A 1 23.97 -0.28 11.88
C MET A 1 24.07 0.25 13.33
N ARG A 2 23.40 -0.35 14.34
CA ARG A 2 23.44 0.14 15.74
C ARG A 2 24.84 0.26 16.40
N TRP A 3 25.84 -0.43 15.86
CA TRP A 3 27.24 -0.42 16.33
C TRP A 3 28.09 0.72 15.76
N MET A 4 27.59 1.47 14.76
CA MET A 4 28.35 2.52 14.08
C MET A 4 28.86 3.62 15.02
N PRO A 5 28.09 4.12 16.01
CA PRO A 5 28.60 5.13 16.94
C PRO A 5 29.75 4.62 17.82
N ALA A 6 29.65 3.38 18.30
CA ALA A 6 30.69 2.77 19.13
C ALA A 6 31.99 2.53 18.32
N ALA A 7 31.85 2.07 17.07
CA ALA A 7 32.98 1.90 16.16
C ALA A 7 33.65 3.25 15.83
N TYR A 8 32.87 4.33 15.67
CA TYR A 8 33.39 5.68 15.43
C TYR A 8 34.21 6.20 16.62
N VAL A 9 33.71 6.04 17.85
CA VAL A 9 34.46 6.42 19.06
C VAL A 9 35.76 5.63 19.19
N ALA A 10 35.71 4.31 18.95
CA ALA A 10 36.91 3.47 18.98
C ALA A 10 37.95 3.91 17.94
N PHE A 11 37.51 4.28 16.73
CA PHE A 11 38.38 4.81 15.69
C PHE A 11 39.06 6.12 16.12
N VAL A 12 38.31 7.06 16.70
CA VAL A 12 38.86 8.34 17.20
C VAL A 12 39.91 8.10 18.29
N LEU A 13 39.60 7.23 19.26
CA LEU A 13 40.52 6.91 20.38
C LEU A 13 41.79 6.19 19.91
N LEU A 14 41.73 5.39 18.84
CA LEU A 14 42.91 4.72 18.27
C LEU A 14 43.81 5.69 17.49
N LEU A 15 43.25 6.76 16.94
CA LEU A 15 43.96 7.72 16.08
C LEU A 15 44.66 8.82 16.90
N GLU A 16 44.10 9.17 18.05
CA GLU A 16 44.61 10.18 18.97
C GLU A 16 46.09 10.01 19.41
N PRO A 17 46.60 8.82 19.78
CA PRO A 17 48.02 8.64 20.12
C PRO A 17 48.98 8.69 18.92
N LEU A 18 48.45 8.58 17.68
CA LEU A 18 49.26 8.56 16.45
C LEU A 18 49.48 9.97 15.87
N THR A 19 48.70 10.96 16.31
CA THR A 19 48.76 12.32 15.78
C THR A 19 49.62 13.26 16.64
N PRO A 20 50.34 14.21 16.02
CA PRO A 20 51.10 15.22 16.76
C PRO A 20 50.19 16.02 17.70
N VAL A 21 50.70 16.37 18.88
CA VAL A 21 49.98 17.08 19.96
C VAL A 21 49.37 18.42 19.52
N GLU A 22 49.88 19.00 18.44
CA GLU A 22 49.38 20.26 17.85
C GLU A 22 48.05 20.09 17.09
N TRP A 23 47.63 18.85 16.79
CA TRP A 23 46.45 18.52 15.98
C TRP A 23 45.55 17.54 16.75
N PRO A 24 44.85 17.98 17.80
CA PRO A 24 44.04 17.09 18.63
C PRO A 24 42.87 16.52 17.84
N VAL A 25 42.87 15.21 17.57
CA VAL A 25 41.86 14.50 16.76
C VAL A 25 40.48 14.46 17.44
N SER A 26 40.41 14.83 18.73
CA SER A 26 39.18 14.93 19.51
C SER A 26 38.11 15.82 18.87
N PHE A 27 38.47 16.79 18.00
CA PHE A 27 37.48 17.58 17.24
C PHE A 27 36.58 16.71 16.34
N LEU A 28 37.00 15.51 15.95
CA LEU A 28 36.19 14.58 15.16
C LEU A 28 34.96 14.06 15.93
N LEU A 29 34.95 14.13 17.26
CA LEU A 29 33.80 13.74 18.08
C LEU A 29 32.54 14.57 17.77
N ILE A 30 32.68 15.74 17.13
CA ILE A 30 31.57 16.54 16.59
C ILE A 30 30.66 15.76 15.65
N ALA A 31 31.17 14.76 14.92
CA ALA A 31 30.36 13.98 13.98
C ALA A 31 29.56 12.86 14.68
N LEU A 32 29.88 12.55 15.94
CA LEU A 32 29.27 11.44 16.68
C LEU A 32 27.73 11.61 16.89
N PRO A 33 27.20 12.80 17.23
CA PRO A 33 25.76 13.02 17.28
C PRO A 33 25.06 12.77 15.93
N VAL A 34 25.70 13.11 14.81
CA VAL A 34 25.13 12.92 13.46
C VAL A 34 25.01 11.43 13.12
N VAL A 35 26.08 10.67 13.35
CA VAL A 35 26.09 9.20 13.14
C VAL A 35 25.06 8.53 14.04
N THR A 36 24.94 9.01 15.28
CA THR A 36 23.96 8.51 16.25
C THR A 36 22.53 8.83 15.84
N ALA A 37 22.29 10.01 15.28
CA ALA A 37 20.97 10.41 14.80
C ALA A 37 20.46 9.52 13.67
N TYR A 38 21.33 8.84 12.92
CA TYR A 38 20.90 7.85 11.92
C TYR A 38 20.38 6.55 12.54
N SER A 39 20.88 6.17 13.72
CA SER A 39 20.64 4.85 14.32
C SER A 39 19.75 4.85 15.57
N TYR A 40 19.59 6.00 16.22
CA TYR A 40 18.90 6.13 17.51
C TYR A 40 17.89 7.29 17.50
N GLY A 41 16.92 7.22 18.42
CA GLY A 41 15.94 8.30 18.63
C GLY A 41 16.56 9.55 19.28
N PRO A 42 15.77 10.64 19.40
CA PRO A 42 16.27 11.94 19.87
C PRO A 42 16.92 11.89 21.26
N VAL A 43 16.38 11.08 22.18
CA VAL A 43 16.98 10.86 23.51
C VAL A 43 18.37 10.23 23.40
N GLY A 44 18.56 9.27 22.49
CA GLY A 44 19.86 8.62 22.28
C GLY A 44 20.90 9.60 21.72
N VAL A 45 20.50 10.48 20.78
CA VAL A 45 21.39 11.53 20.24
C VAL A 45 21.79 12.53 21.33
N ALA A 46 20.85 12.94 22.19
CA ALA A 46 21.13 13.85 23.30
C ALA A 46 22.14 13.25 24.27
N VAL A 47 21.93 11.99 24.68
CA VAL A 47 22.85 11.26 25.58
C VAL A 47 24.24 11.14 24.96
N VAL A 48 24.34 10.78 23.67
CA VAL A 48 25.64 10.65 23.00
C VAL A 48 26.32 12.00 22.77
N THR A 49 25.57 13.08 22.57
CA THR A 49 26.13 14.44 22.48
C THR A 49 26.76 14.85 23.81
N VAL A 50 26.07 14.60 24.93
CA VAL A 50 26.62 14.88 26.26
C VAL A 50 27.87 14.03 26.49
N PHE A 51 27.85 12.75 26.11
CA PHE A 51 29.01 11.87 26.20
C PHE A 51 30.19 12.39 25.35
N ALA A 52 29.96 12.82 24.11
CA ALA A 52 30.98 13.37 23.23
C ALA A 52 31.64 14.62 23.86
N ALA A 53 30.83 15.56 24.35
CA ALA A 53 31.33 16.77 25.00
C ALA A 53 32.10 16.46 26.29
N LEU A 54 31.65 15.50 27.10
CA LEU A 54 32.39 15.06 28.29
C LEU A 54 33.71 14.39 27.92
N LEU A 55 33.72 13.57 26.87
CA LEU A 55 34.93 12.89 26.40
C LEU A 55 35.95 13.88 25.82
N GLU A 56 35.49 14.85 25.03
CA GLU A 56 36.32 16.00 24.57
C GLU A 56 36.96 16.72 25.77
N GLY A 57 36.20 16.94 26.85
CA GLY A 57 36.70 17.56 28.08
C GLY A 57 37.68 16.74 28.88
N ILE A 58 37.48 15.43 28.94
CA ILE A 58 38.43 14.52 29.60
C ILE A 58 39.74 14.48 28.80
N LEU A 59 39.68 14.35 27.47
CA LEU A 59 40.85 14.32 26.59
C LEU A 59 41.63 15.65 26.61
N ALA A 60 40.92 16.78 26.64
CA ALA A 60 41.55 18.08 26.85
C ALA A 60 42.15 18.23 28.26
N GLY A 61 41.50 17.65 29.28
CA GLY A 61 41.92 17.70 30.68
C GLY A 61 43.10 16.79 31.03
N THR A 62 43.24 15.62 30.39
CA THR A 62 44.38 14.72 30.58
C THR A 62 45.68 15.35 30.06
N LEU A 63 45.62 16.23 29.05
CA LEU A 63 46.74 17.09 28.64
C LEU A 63 47.16 18.10 29.73
N CYS A 64 46.24 18.56 30.58
CA CYS A 64 46.55 19.44 31.72
C CYS A 64 47.34 18.70 32.82
N CYS A 65 47.00 17.44 33.11
CA CYS A 65 47.70 16.63 34.12
C CYS A 65 49.14 16.24 33.72
N ALA A 66 49.53 16.48 32.46
CA ALA A 66 50.89 16.31 31.97
C ALA A 66 51.82 17.53 32.24
N GLY A 67 51.40 18.48 33.09
CA GLY A 67 52.25 19.57 33.57
C GLY A 67 52.20 20.87 32.75
N ARG A 68 51.14 21.10 31.96
CA ARG A 68 50.95 22.32 31.17
C ARG A 68 49.99 23.31 31.86
N PRO A 69 50.18 24.64 31.69
CA PRO A 69 49.44 25.65 32.43
C PRO A 69 47.96 25.72 32.02
N ALA A 70 47.09 25.91 33.02
CA ALA A 70 45.62 25.84 32.89
C ALA A 70 44.96 26.79 31.87
N HIS A 71 45.69 27.77 31.32
CA HIS A 71 45.17 28.68 30.30
C HIS A 71 45.02 28.04 28.91
N TYR A 72 45.64 26.88 28.65
CA TYR A 72 45.47 26.13 27.39
C TYR A 72 44.07 25.54 27.20
N ALA A 73 43.37 25.18 28.28
CA ALA A 73 42.00 24.69 28.21
C ALA A 73 40.99 25.78 27.76
N PHE A 74 41.40 27.05 27.84
CA PHE A 74 40.60 28.23 27.47
C PHE A 74 41.10 28.92 26.18
N GLU A 75 42.01 28.29 25.42
CA GLU A 75 42.33 28.79 24.08
C GLU A 75 41.12 28.64 23.12
N ARG A 76 41.00 29.56 22.16
CA ARG A 76 39.87 29.72 21.23
C ARG A 76 39.47 28.43 20.47
N HIS A 77 40.38 27.46 20.33
CA HIS A 77 40.15 26.22 19.59
C HIS A 77 39.20 25.25 20.32
N TYR A 78 39.26 25.15 21.65
CA TYR A 78 38.39 24.22 22.41
C TYR A 78 36.97 24.74 22.58
N VAL A 79 36.81 26.04 22.78
CA VAL A 79 35.48 26.68 22.82
C VAL A 79 34.75 26.47 21.51
N GLY A 80 35.46 26.58 20.37
CA GLY A 80 34.91 26.30 19.04
C GLY A 80 34.44 24.84 18.87
N ALA A 81 35.20 23.88 19.40
CA ALA A 81 34.81 22.46 19.37
C ALA A 81 33.55 22.20 20.20
N TYR A 82 33.49 22.65 21.46
CA TYR A 82 32.31 22.48 22.30
C TYR A 82 31.05 23.14 21.74
N VAL A 83 31.17 24.38 21.26
CA VAL A 83 30.05 25.10 20.66
C VAL A 83 29.55 24.37 19.41
N SER A 84 30.48 23.88 18.59
CA SER A 84 30.13 23.14 17.38
C SER A 84 29.52 21.76 17.71
N THR A 85 30.05 21.01 18.69
CA THR A 85 29.49 19.73 19.16
C THR A 85 28.11 19.91 19.78
N ALA A 86 27.90 20.97 20.58
CA ALA A 86 26.59 21.31 21.12
C ALA A 86 25.60 21.67 20.00
N LEU A 87 26.00 22.51 19.04
CA LEU A 87 25.15 22.90 17.91
C LEU A 87 24.76 21.70 17.05
N VAL A 88 25.72 20.83 16.71
CA VAL A 88 25.49 19.61 15.93
C VAL A 88 24.62 18.62 16.69
N GLY A 89 24.78 18.50 18.01
CA GLY A 89 23.90 17.70 18.86
C GLY A 89 22.46 18.22 18.91
N VAL A 90 22.26 19.54 19.04
CA VAL A 90 20.93 20.17 18.99
C VAL A 90 20.28 19.95 17.62
N LEU A 91 21.00 20.16 16.52
CA LEU A 91 20.49 19.90 15.18
C LEU A 91 20.19 18.41 14.95
N GLY A 92 21.06 17.52 15.41
CA GLY A 92 20.89 16.07 15.30
C GLY A 92 19.69 15.55 16.09
N THR A 93 19.48 16.05 17.32
CA THR A 93 18.30 15.73 18.14
C THR A 93 17.02 16.26 17.49
N ALA A 94 17.01 17.50 16.99
CA ALA A 94 15.88 18.07 16.27
C ALA A 94 15.53 17.26 15.01
N LEU A 95 16.52 16.86 14.20
CA LEU A 95 16.33 16.03 13.01
C LEU A 95 15.83 14.62 13.35
N ALA A 96 16.34 14.01 14.43
CA ALA A 96 15.85 12.71 14.91
C ALA A 96 14.41 12.81 15.44
N ALA A 97 14.06 13.88 16.15
CA ALA A 97 12.70 14.15 16.61
C ALA A 97 11.75 14.37 15.43
N HIS A 98 12.15 15.19 14.45
CA HIS A 98 11.35 15.46 13.25
C HIS A 98 11.08 14.19 12.45
N ARG A 99 12.11 13.36 12.18
CA ARG A 99 11.96 12.07 11.50
C ARG A 99 11.03 11.13 12.25
N ARG A 100 11.18 11.03 13.58
CA ARG A 100 10.31 10.17 14.40
C ARG A 100 8.86 10.64 14.39
N HIS A 101 8.63 11.95 14.42
CA HIS A 101 7.29 12.52 14.29
C HIS A 101 6.68 12.28 12.91
N GLN A 102 7.45 12.41 11.83
CA GLN A 102 6.99 12.09 10.48
C GLN A 102 6.63 10.60 10.34
N GLN A 103 7.50 9.70 10.81
CA GLN A 103 7.23 8.26 10.80
C GLN A 103 5.97 7.91 11.61
N ALA A 104 5.81 8.50 12.81
CA ALA A 104 4.63 8.27 13.62
C ALA A 104 3.34 8.76 12.95
N ARG A 105 3.38 9.90 12.23
CA ARG A 105 2.23 10.40 11.46
C ARG A 105 1.87 9.46 10.30
N LEU A 106 2.86 8.94 9.59
CA LEU A 106 2.66 7.99 8.49
C LEU A 106 2.03 6.69 8.98
N VAL A 107 2.56 6.11 10.07
CA VAL A 107 2.00 4.88 10.67
C VAL A 107 0.57 5.10 11.18
N HIS A 108 0.30 6.26 11.80
CA HIS A 108 -1.05 6.55 12.27
C HIS A 108 -2.04 6.70 11.11
N SER A 109 -1.67 7.47 10.07
CA SER A 109 -2.47 7.64 8.86
C SER A 109 -2.76 6.31 8.16
N HIS A 110 -1.77 5.42 8.07
CA HIS A 110 -1.93 4.08 7.51
C HIS A 110 -2.93 3.25 8.30
N SER A 111 -2.78 3.18 9.64
CA SER A 111 -3.71 2.40 10.49
C SER A 111 -5.16 2.90 10.43
N VAL A 112 -5.35 4.22 10.31
CA VAL A 112 -6.69 4.82 10.19
C VAL A 112 -7.29 4.52 8.82
N ALA A 113 -6.51 4.67 7.75
CA ALA A 113 -6.94 4.32 6.40
C ALA A 113 -7.33 2.84 6.30
N GLU A 114 -6.57 1.94 6.92
CA GLU A 114 -6.84 0.51 6.91
C GLU A 114 -8.15 0.19 7.65
N ALA A 115 -8.35 0.80 8.83
CA ALA A 115 -9.58 0.63 9.60
C ALA A 115 -10.81 1.16 8.85
N LEU A 116 -10.67 2.29 8.15
CA LEU A 116 -11.71 2.84 7.29
C LEU A 116 -12.02 1.91 6.10
N MET A 117 -11.00 1.39 5.41
CA MET A 117 -11.22 0.45 4.31
C MET A 117 -11.94 -0.81 4.77
N ARG A 118 -11.54 -1.40 5.89
CA ARG A 118 -12.23 -2.55 6.49
C ARG A 118 -13.69 -2.26 6.87
N THR A 119 -14.07 -1.01 7.14
CA THR A 119 -15.46 -0.65 7.40
C THR A 119 -16.25 -0.33 6.14
N LEU A 120 -15.59 0.18 5.10
CA LEU A 120 -16.20 0.45 3.79
C LEU A 120 -16.45 -0.85 3.00
N LEU A 121 -15.47 -1.75 2.99
CA LEU A 121 -15.50 -3.07 2.39
C LEU A 121 -16.20 -4.06 3.34
N ARG A 122 -17.53 -4.02 3.33
CA ARG A 122 -18.34 -4.92 4.16
C ARG A 122 -18.01 -6.38 3.83
N PRO A 123 -17.93 -7.28 4.82
CA PRO A 123 -17.77 -8.71 4.56
C PRO A 123 -18.83 -9.19 3.56
N VAL A 124 -18.38 -9.86 2.50
CA VAL A 124 -19.27 -10.40 1.47
C VAL A 124 -20.08 -11.54 2.09
N PRO A 125 -21.43 -11.46 2.11
CA PRO A 125 -22.25 -12.57 2.56
C PRO A 125 -21.99 -13.81 1.68
N PRO A 126 -21.93 -15.03 2.23
CA PRO A 126 -21.71 -16.25 1.44
C PRO A 126 -22.72 -16.46 0.31
N ARG A 127 -23.92 -15.87 0.46
CA ARG A 127 -24.98 -15.87 -0.54
C ARG A 127 -25.57 -14.48 -0.67
N VAL A 128 -25.70 -14.00 -1.91
CA VAL A 128 -26.32 -12.72 -2.26
C VAL A 128 -27.37 -13.00 -3.32
N GLY A 129 -28.65 -12.99 -2.96
CA GLY A 129 -29.73 -13.39 -3.88
C GLY A 129 -29.57 -14.83 -4.36
N ARG A 130 -29.37 -15.01 -5.68
CA ARG A 130 -29.20 -16.29 -6.36
C ARG A 130 -27.75 -16.62 -6.72
N VAL A 131 -26.78 -15.91 -6.14
CA VAL A 131 -25.35 -16.23 -6.31
C VAL A 131 -24.69 -16.51 -4.97
N LEU A 132 -23.75 -17.44 -4.97
CA LEU A 132 -22.76 -17.62 -3.93
C LEU A 132 -21.63 -16.62 -4.16
N ALA A 133 -21.12 -16.03 -3.08
CA ALA A 133 -20.06 -15.04 -3.18
C ALA A 133 -19.03 -15.17 -2.05
N ALA A 134 -17.78 -14.89 -2.36
CA ALA A 134 -16.70 -14.77 -1.40
C ALA A 134 -15.79 -13.61 -1.82
N GLY A 135 -15.26 -12.86 -0.86
CA GLY A 135 -14.36 -11.75 -1.13
C GLY A 135 -13.22 -11.70 -0.13
N LEU A 136 -12.09 -11.16 -0.59
CA LEU A 136 -10.88 -10.96 0.20
C LEU A 136 -10.34 -9.57 -0.09
N TYR A 137 -9.91 -8.89 0.96
CA TYR A 137 -9.15 -7.65 0.87
C TYR A 137 -7.89 -7.79 1.73
N ARG A 138 -6.73 -7.52 1.15
CA ARG A 138 -5.44 -7.49 1.83
C ARG A 138 -4.77 -6.13 1.57
N PRO A 139 -4.52 -5.32 2.61
CA PRO A 139 -3.90 -4.01 2.43
C PRO A 139 -2.39 -4.12 2.16
N ALA A 140 -1.84 -3.13 1.48
CA ALA A 140 -0.40 -2.96 1.28
C ALA A 140 0.33 -2.60 2.58
N GLU A 141 1.63 -2.92 2.65
CA GLU A 141 2.44 -2.72 3.86
C GLU A 141 2.78 -1.25 4.16
N ALA A 142 2.83 -0.39 3.14
CA ALA A 142 3.31 0.99 3.26
C ALA A 142 2.18 2.02 3.39
N LEU A 143 1.29 2.05 2.39
CA LEU A 143 0.12 2.93 2.33
C LEU A 143 -1.04 2.13 1.78
N VAL A 144 -2.20 2.24 2.43
CA VAL A 144 -3.45 1.64 1.98
C VAL A 144 -3.78 2.19 0.58
N GLY A 145 -4.04 1.28 -0.35
CA GLY A 145 -4.42 1.58 -1.72
C GLY A 145 -5.90 1.93 -1.89
N GLY A 146 -6.32 1.95 -3.16
CA GLY A 146 -7.64 2.37 -3.61
C GLY A 146 -8.58 1.22 -3.99
N ASP A 147 -8.21 -0.02 -3.67
CA ASP A 147 -8.94 -1.22 -4.06
C ASP A 147 -10.33 -1.28 -3.44
N LEU A 148 -11.35 -1.52 -4.27
CA LEU A 148 -12.74 -1.59 -3.86
C LEU A 148 -13.49 -2.76 -4.47
N PHE A 149 -14.45 -3.29 -3.72
CA PHE A 149 -15.47 -4.19 -4.27
C PHE A 149 -16.77 -4.14 -3.46
N ASP A 150 -17.89 -4.48 -4.09
CA ASP A 150 -19.19 -4.75 -3.44
C ASP A 150 -20.06 -5.61 -4.36
N ILE A 151 -21.07 -6.26 -3.79
CA ILE A 151 -22.05 -7.08 -4.51
C ILE A 151 -23.44 -6.92 -3.90
N ARG A 152 -24.45 -6.77 -4.76
CA ARG A 152 -25.84 -6.52 -4.37
C ARG A 152 -26.82 -7.36 -5.16
N ALA A 153 -27.77 -7.95 -4.44
CA ALA A 153 -28.97 -8.51 -5.06
C ALA A 153 -29.92 -7.37 -5.41
N THR A 154 -30.40 -7.36 -6.66
CA THR A 154 -31.29 -6.32 -7.18
C THR A 154 -32.45 -6.97 -7.92
N GLU A 155 -33.51 -6.22 -8.21
CA GLU A 155 -34.65 -6.74 -8.97
C GLU A 155 -34.28 -7.13 -10.41
N SER A 156 -33.22 -6.54 -10.96
CA SER A 156 -32.73 -6.80 -12.32
C SER A 156 -31.67 -7.90 -12.39
N GLY A 157 -31.29 -8.50 -11.26
CA GLY A 157 -30.21 -9.47 -11.13
C GLY A 157 -29.17 -9.08 -10.08
N GLU A 158 -28.20 -9.94 -9.85
CA GLU A 158 -27.11 -9.66 -8.91
C GLU A 158 -26.03 -8.82 -9.57
N ARG A 159 -25.73 -7.64 -9.00
CA ARG A 159 -24.72 -6.70 -9.53
C ARG A 159 -23.51 -6.66 -8.63
N ALA A 160 -22.32 -6.65 -9.21
CA ALA A 160 -21.07 -6.49 -8.49
C ALA A 160 -20.18 -5.43 -9.12
N VAL A 161 -19.29 -4.88 -8.31
CA VAL A 161 -18.21 -3.99 -8.73
C VAL A 161 -16.91 -4.47 -8.10
N ILE A 162 -15.83 -4.40 -8.86
CA ILE A 162 -14.46 -4.38 -8.36
C ILE A 162 -13.72 -3.24 -9.06
N GLY A 163 -12.72 -2.66 -8.41
CA GLY A 163 -11.90 -1.65 -9.04
C GLY A 163 -10.73 -1.20 -8.18
N ASP A 164 -9.88 -0.38 -8.77
CA ASP A 164 -8.77 0.29 -8.08
C ASP A 164 -8.79 1.79 -8.40
N VAL A 165 -8.75 2.59 -7.34
CA VAL A 165 -8.64 4.05 -7.40
C VAL A 165 -7.17 4.43 -7.48
N ARG A 166 -6.83 5.17 -8.54
CA ARG A 166 -5.48 5.72 -8.67
C ARG A 166 -5.17 6.67 -7.51
N GLY A 167 -4.24 6.28 -6.66
CA GLY A 167 -3.80 7.06 -5.50
C GLY A 167 -3.59 6.16 -4.30
N LYS A 168 -3.02 6.70 -3.22
CA LYS A 168 -2.81 5.95 -1.97
C LYS A 168 -3.12 6.81 -0.76
N GLY A 169 -3.40 6.15 0.36
CA GLY A 169 -3.71 6.78 1.64
C GLY A 169 -5.13 7.34 1.71
N LEU A 170 -5.33 8.33 2.57
CA LEU A 170 -6.67 8.77 2.99
C LEU A 170 -7.51 9.39 1.86
N GLN A 171 -6.87 10.00 0.85
CA GLN A 171 -7.57 10.53 -0.32
C GLN A 171 -8.22 9.41 -1.15
N ALA A 172 -7.48 8.32 -1.41
CA ALA A 172 -8.02 7.15 -2.11
C ALA A 172 -9.19 6.52 -1.34
N VAL A 173 -9.07 6.39 -0.01
CA VAL A 173 -10.14 5.86 0.85
C VAL A 173 -11.44 6.68 0.75
N ARG A 174 -11.34 8.02 0.62
CA ARG A 174 -12.51 8.88 0.43
C ARG A 174 -13.19 8.60 -0.92
N THR A 175 -12.42 8.54 -2.01
CA THR A 175 -12.93 8.21 -3.34
C THR A 175 -13.58 6.83 -3.37
N VAL A 176 -12.98 5.84 -2.69
CA VAL A 176 -13.59 4.50 -2.53
C VAL A 176 -14.94 4.61 -1.82
N ALA A 177 -15.04 5.38 -0.74
CA ALA A 177 -16.30 5.54 0.00
C ALA A 177 -17.41 6.15 -0.89
N ASP A 178 -17.08 7.20 -1.63
CA ASP A 178 -18.01 7.89 -2.52
C ASP A 178 -18.46 6.99 -3.68
N LEU A 179 -17.52 6.24 -4.29
CA LEU A 179 -17.82 5.29 -5.34
C LEU A 179 -18.66 4.11 -4.88
N LEU A 180 -18.33 3.51 -3.73
CA LEU A 180 -19.15 2.45 -3.17
C LEU A 180 -20.55 2.96 -2.82
N GLY A 181 -20.66 4.19 -2.29
CA GLY A 181 -21.95 4.85 -2.07
C GLY A 181 -22.76 5.00 -3.36
N CYS A 182 -22.13 5.51 -4.42
CA CYS A 182 -22.75 5.66 -5.72
C CYS A 182 -23.18 4.32 -6.33
N PHE A 183 -22.30 3.32 -6.32
CA PHE A 183 -22.61 1.97 -6.79
C PHE A 183 -23.78 1.37 -6.02
N ARG A 184 -23.77 1.44 -4.69
CA ARG A 184 -24.85 0.91 -3.84
C ARG A 184 -26.21 1.51 -4.17
N GLN A 185 -26.26 2.79 -4.51
CA GLN A 185 -27.48 3.45 -4.95
C GLN A 185 -27.85 3.02 -6.38
N ALA A 186 -26.92 3.18 -7.33
CA ALA A 186 -27.15 2.92 -8.75
C ALA A 186 -27.47 1.45 -9.05
N ALA A 187 -26.95 0.51 -8.24
CA ALA A 187 -27.25 -0.90 -8.35
C ALA A 187 -28.75 -1.20 -8.21
N HIS A 188 -29.49 -0.42 -7.41
CA HIS A 188 -30.94 -0.57 -7.26
C HIS A 188 -31.76 0.25 -8.26
N GLU A 189 -31.14 1.11 -9.06
CA GLU A 189 -31.85 1.89 -10.07
C GLU A 189 -32.29 1.00 -11.24
N PRO A 190 -33.48 1.25 -11.81
CA PRO A 190 -33.95 0.54 -13.00
C PRO A 190 -33.06 0.89 -14.20
N GLY A 191 -32.74 -0.11 -15.00
CA GLY A 191 -31.83 0.01 -16.14
C GLY A 191 -30.85 -1.15 -16.19
N GLY A 192 -29.93 -1.13 -17.15
CA GLY A 192 -28.86 -2.12 -17.24
C GLY A 192 -27.55 -1.63 -16.62
N LEU A 193 -26.54 -2.49 -16.68
CA LEU A 193 -25.20 -2.23 -16.13
C LEU A 193 -24.51 -0.97 -16.69
N LEU A 194 -24.82 -0.56 -17.93
CA LEU A 194 -24.32 0.69 -18.52
C LEU A 194 -24.87 1.94 -17.80
N THR A 195 -26.09 1.87 -17.25
CA THR A 195 -26.66 2.97 -16.45
C THR A 195 -25.87 3.11 -15.15
N VAL A 196 -25.51 1.99 -14.51
CA VAL A 196 -24.67 1.98 -13.31
C VAL A 196 -23.29 2.58 -13.61
N ALA A 197 -22.65 2.17 -14.69
CA ALA A 197 -21.37 2.72 -15.14
C ALA A 197 -21.46 4.24 -15.37
N THR A 198 -22.53 4.70 -16.01
CA THR A 198 -22.77 6.14 -16.25
C THR A 198 -22.98 6.91 -14.94
N SER A 199 -23.68 6.34 -13.97
CA SER A 199 -23.86 6.94 -12.65
C SER A 199 -22.53 7.04 -11.89
N MET A 200 -21.70 6.00 -11.92
CA MET A 200 -20.37 6.02 -11.31
C MET A 200 -19.44 7.03 -12.01
N GLN A 201 -19.47 7.11 -13.34
CA GLN A 201 -18.72 8.12 -14.10
C GLN A 201 -19.10 9.55 -13.68
N ARG A 202 -20.40 9.81 -13.46
CA ARG A 202 -20.87 11.10 -12.95
C ARG A 202 -20.44 11.36 -11.51
N CYS A 203 -20.32 10.33 -10.68
CA CYS A 203 -19.83 10.46 -9.31
C CYS A 203 -18.38 10.94 -9.28
N ILE A 204 -17.49 10.24 -10.00
CA ILE A 204 -16.07 10.63 -10.08
C ILE A 204 -15.90 12.02 -10.70
N ALA A 205 -16.67 12.34 -11.75
CA ALA A 205 -16.59 13.67 -12.37
C ALA A 205 -16.97 14.81 -11.40
N ARG A 206 -17.86 14.56 -10.43
CA ARG A 206 -18.17 15.54 -9.37
C ARG A 206 -17.03 15.65 -8.37
N GLU A 207 -16.48 14.51 -7.96
CA GLU A 207 -15.36 14.48 -7.01
C GLU A 207 -14.11 15.17 -7.58
N ALA A 208 -13.77 14.90 -8.84
CA ALA A 208 -12.68 15.55 -9.55
C ALA A 208 -12.89 17.06 -9.75
N ALA A 209 -14.12 17.56 -9.69
CA ALA A 209 -14.39 19.00 -9.73
C ALA A 209 -14.17 19.69 -8.38
N GLU A 210 -14.26 18.94 -7.26
CA GLU A 210 -14.04 19.45 -5.90
C GLU A 210 -12.58 19.37 -5.46
N ILE A 211 -11.83 18.41 -6.01
CA ILE A 211 -10.42 18.18 -5.69
C ILE A 211 -9.57 18.67 -6.87
N PRO A 212 -8.62 19.60 -6.67
CA PRO A 212 -7.68 20.02 -7.73
C PRO A 212 -6.62 18.93 -7.95
N ASP A 213 -7.07 17.77 -8.40
CA ASP A 213 -6.28 16.63 -8.84
C ASP A 213 -6.73 16.31 -10.26
N ASP A 214 -6.01 16.88 -11.24
CA ASP A 214 -6.34 16.81 -12.68
C ASP A 214 -6.26 15.38 -13.25
N GLU A 215 -6.01 14.39 -12.39
CA GLU A 215 -5.55 13.06 -12.75
C GLU A 215 -6.23 11.94 -11.94
N LEU A 216 -7.36 12.24 -11.26
CA LEU A 216 -8.21 11.27 -10.56
C LEU A 216 -8.92 10.35 -11.56
N PHE A 217 -8.57 9.07 -11.54
CA PHE A 217 -9.26 8.03 -12.30
C PHE A 217 -9.35 6.72 -11.54
N VAL A 218 -10.29 5.89 -11.96
CA VAL A 218 -10.57 4.60 -11.31
C VAL A 218 -10.75 3.54 -12.37
N THR A 219 -9.96 2.47 -12.28
CA THR A 219 -10.21 1.27 -13.07
C THR A 219 -11.32 0.48 -12.39
N ALA A 220 -12.33 0.03 -13.14
CA ALA A 220 -13.41 -0.76 -12.54
C ALA A 220 -13.97 -1.81 -13.50
N ALA A 221 -14.34 -2.97 -12.97
CA ALA A 221 -15.16 -3.95 -13.66
C ALA A 221 -16.52 -4.06 -12.96
N LEU A 222 -17.57 -3.79 -13.72
CA LEU A 222 -18.95 -3.96 -13.29
C LEU A 222 -19.48 -5.27 -13.87
N ILE A 223 -20.24 -5.99 -13.06
CA ILE A 223 -20.79 -7.30 -13.38
C ILE A 223 -22.28 -7.32 -13.05
N GLU A 224 -23.09 -7.91 -13.92
CA GLU A 224 -24.49 -8.24 -13.65
C GLU A 224 -24.76 -9.69 -14.03
N TYR A 225 -25.20 -10.50 -13.07
CA TYR A 225 -25.65 -11.85 -13.32
C TYR A 225 -27.15 -11.88 -13.54
N ASP A 226 -27.55 -12.34 -14.73
CA ASP A 226 -28.95 -12.58 -15.10
C ASP A 226 -29.23 -14.07 -14.93
N HIS A 227 -29.89 -14.41 -13.82
CA HIS A 227 -30.22 -15.80 -13.49
C HIS A 227 -31.19 -16.45 -14.50
N LEU A 228 -32.14 -15.68 -15.06
CA LEU A 228 -33.10 -16.23 -16.02
C LEU A 228 -32.42 -16.60 -17.33
N ALA A 229 -31.51 -15.74 -17.80
CA ALA A 229 -30.75 -15.98 -19.02
C ALA A 229 -29.46 -16.80 -18.82
N ARG A 230 -29.05 -17.06 -17.58
CA ARG A 230 -27.81 -17.76 -17.20
C ARG A 230 -26.58 -17.18 -17.91
N ARG A 231 -26.45 -15.87 -17.82
CA ARG A 231 -25.34 -15.12 -18.41
C ARG A 231 -24.86 -14.06 -17.45
N VAL A 232 -23.61 -13.69 -17.63
CA VAL A 232 -23.03 -12.52 -17.01
C VAL A 232 -22.90 -11.41 -18.05
N THR A 233 -23.30 -10.20 -17.69
CA THR A 233 -23.02 -8.97 -18.42
C THR A 233 -21.88 -8.25 -17.72
N ILE A 234 -20.91 -7.77 -18.49
CA ILE A 234 -19.71 -7.12 -17.99
C ILE A 234 -19.59 -5.76 -18.65
N VAL A 235 -19.29 -4.74 -17.85
CA VAL A 235 -18.82 -3.43 -18.33
C VAL A 235 -17.45 -3.22 -17.71
N ASN A 236 -16.41 -3.31 -18.53
CA ASN A 236 -15.04 -3.11 -18.09
C ASN A 236 -14.62 -1.67 -18.40
N CYS A 237 -14.32 -0.89 -17.37
CA CYS A 237 -13.82 0.48 -17.41
C CYS A 237 -12.32 0.49 -17.15
N GLY A 238 -11.54 -0.07 -18.07
CA GLY A 238 -10.06 -0.07 -18.03
C GLY A 238 -9.44 -0.94 -16.93
N HIS A 239 -10.19 -1.90 -16.40
CA HIS A 239 -9.75 -2.84 -15.36
C HIS A 239 -9.32 -4.19 -15.94
N ILE A 240 -8.71 -5.03 -15.10
CA ILE A 240 -8.29 -6.37 -15.48
C ILE A 240 -9.52 -7.23 -15.82
N GLU A 241 -9.39 -8.08 -16.82
CA GLU A 241 -10.50 -8.92 -17.27
C GLU A 241 -10.86 -10.02 -16.26
N PRO A 242 -12.16 -10.29 -16.04
CA PRO A 242 -12.59 -11.37 -15.17
C PRO A 242 -12.16 -12.75 -15.70
N VAL A 243 -11.90 -13.68 -14.78
CA VAL A 243 -11.51 -15.05 -15.10
C VAL A 243 -12.68 -15.99 -14.80
N LEU A 244 -13.08 -16.80 -15.76
CA LEU A 244 -14.09 -17.83 -15.59
C LEU A 244 -13.44 -19.21 -15.43
N ILE A 245 -13.87 -19.94 -14.41
CA ILE A 245 -13.56 -21.34 -14.17
C ILE A 245 -14.82 -22.14 -14.47
N SER A 246 -14.81 -22.95 -15.52
CA SER A 246 -15.98 -23.69 -16.02
C SER A 246 -15.57 -25.07 -16.49
N GLY A 247 -16.18 -26.12 -15.93
CA GLY A 247 -15.96 -27.50 -16.39
C GLY A 247 -14.49 -27.98 -16.42
N GLY A 248 -13.63 -27.40 -15.57
CA GLY A 248 -12.20 -27.71 -15.55
C GLY A 248 -11.36 -26.92 -16.56
N GLU A 249 -11.93 -25.92 -17.22
CA GLU A 249 -11.23 -24.92 -18.03
C GLU A 249 -11.18 -23.56 -17.32
N ILE A 250 -10.06 -22.86 -17.51
CA ILE A 250 -9.84 -21.51 -17.00
C ILE A 250 -9.72 -20.59 -18.20
N ARG A 251 -10.60 -19.58 -18.30
CA ARG A 251 -10.62 -18.65 -19.44
C ARG A 251 -10.78 -17.21 -18.97
N VAL A 252 -10.11 -16.29 -19.64
CA VAL A 252 -10.31 -14.85 -19.45
C VAL A 252 -11.54 -14.41 -20.26
N LEU A 253 -12.40 -13.59 -19.67
CA LEU A 253 -13.57 -13.02 -20.33
C LEU A 253 -13.20 -11.66 -20.93
N THR A 254 -12.58 -11.69 -22.10
CA THR A 254 -12.11 -10.47 -22.79
C THR A 254 -13.27 -9.73 -23.45
N GLY A 255 -13.35 -8.42 -23.17
CA GLY A 255 -14.27 -7.49 -23.79
C GLY A 255 -13.58 -6.44 -24.67
N PRO A 256 -14.35 -5.55 -25.29
CA PRO A 256 -13.79 -4.38 -25.96
C PRO A 256 -13.07 -3.47 -24.95
N PRO A 257 -11.98 -2.80 -25.34
CA PRO A 257 -11.29 -1.87 -24.46
C PRO A 257 -12.21 -0.69 -24.10
N SER A 258 -12.06 -0.17 -22.88
CA SER A 258 -12.72 1.06 -22.44
C SER A 258 -11.80 1.84 -21.53
N LEU A 259 -12.03 3.15 -21.44
CA LEU A 259 -11.27 4.01 -20.55
C LEU A 259 -11.68 3.79 -19.09
N PRO A 260 -10.73 4.02 -18.16
CA PRO A 260 -11.02 4.16 -16.74
C PRO A 260 -12.11 5.21 -16.48
N LEU A 261 -12.85 5.01 -15.40
CA LEU A 261 -13.78 6.00 -14.92
C LEU A 261 -13.03 7.29 -14.54
N GLY A 262 -13.63 8.44 -14.83
CA GLY A 262 -12.99 9.76 -14.70
C GLY A 262 -12.28 10.25 -15.96
N LEU A 263 -11.86 9.35 -16.86
CA LEU A 263 -11.14 9.70 -18.09
C LEU A 263 -12.03 9.77 -19.35
N ALA A 264 -13.35 9.68 -19.20
CA ALA A 264 -14.29 9.67 -20.33
C ALA A 264 -14.19 10.92 -21.23
N ALA A 265 -13.65 12.05 -20.76
CA ALA A 265 -13.45 13.23 -21.60
C ALA A 265 -12.33 13.07 -22.65
N LEU A 266 -11.45 12.07 -22.49
CA LEU A 266 -10.31 11.81 -23.37
C LEU A 266 -10.68 10.97 -24.60
N SER A 267 -11.89 10.41 -24.66
CA SER A 267 -12.37 9.64 -25.80
C SER A 267 -13.84 9.92 -26.09
N SER A 268 -14.22 9.82 -27.36
CA SER A 268 -15.63 9.84 -27.78
C SER A 268 -16.30 8.47 -27.66
N GLU A 269 -15.53 7.43 -27.36
CA GLU A 269 -16.02 6.06 -27.19
C GLU A 269 -16.78 5.90 -25.88
N ARG A 270 -17.92 5.21 -25.95
CA ARG A 270 -18.75 4.92 -24.78
C ARG A 270 -18.42 3.54 -24.22
N PRO A 271 -18.58 3.33 -22.90
CA PRO A 271 -18.49 2.00 -22.32
C PRO A 271 -19.42 1.02 -23.05
N VAL A 272 -18.91 -0.17 -23.35
CA VAL A 272 -19.66 -1.23 -24.03
C VAL A 272 -19.88 -2.37 -23.05
N ALA A 273 -21.13 -2.82 -22.95
CA ALA A 273 -21.46 -4.03 -22.24
C ALA A 273 -21.28 -5.25 -23.15
N TYR A 274 -20.68 -6.31 -22.62
CA TYR A 274 -20.52 -7.59 -23.31
C TYR A 274 -20.97 -8.73 -22.40
N THR A 275 -21.41 -9.84 -22.99
CA THR A 275 -22.08 -10.92 -22.26
C THR A 275 -21.41 -12.26 -22.50
N HIS A 276 -21.31 -13.08 -21.46
CA HIS A 276 -20.84 -14.46 -21.54
C HIS A 276 -21.82 -15.42 -20.86
N PRO A 277 -21.99 -16.64 -21.38
CA PRO A 277 -22.77 -17.67 -20.69
C PRO A 277 -22.05 -18.07 -19.40
N VAL A 278 -22.81 -18.10 -18.30
CA VAL A 278 -22.35 -18.53 -16.97
C VAL A 278 -23.49 -19.31 -16.31
N GLY A 279 -23.31 -20.62 -16.27
CA GLY A 279 -24.29 -21.56 -15.75
C GLY A 279 -24.00 -22.00 -14.31
N TYR A 280 -24.84 -22.88 -13.81
CA TYR A 280 -24.58 -23.56 -12.54
C TYR A 280 -23.31 -24.40 -12.65
N GLY A 281 -22.48 -24.35 -11.61
CA GLY A 281 -21.17 -25.01 -11.62
C GLY A 281 -20.08 -24.23 -12.35
N ASP A 282 -20.33 -22.98 -12.74
CA ASP A 282 -19.30 -22.05 -13.18
C ASP A 282 -18.95 -21.06 -12.06
N VAL A 283 -17.69 -20.61 -12.04
CA VAL A 283 -17.21 -19.61 -11.09
C VAL A 283 -16.53 -18.46 -11.82
N LEU A 284 -16.90 -17.25 -11.45
CA LEU A 284 -16.31 -16.02 -11.94
C LEU A 284 -15.40 -15.41 -10.86
N LEU A 285 -14.13 -15.22 -11.18
CA LEU A 285 -13.12 -14.57 -10.36
C LEU A 285 -12.87 -13.15 -10.91
N LEU A 286 -12.92 -12.18 -10.01
CA LEU A 286 -12.57 -10.79 -10.21
C LEU A 286 -11.43 -10.44 -9.25
N CYS A 287 -10.43 -9.71 -9.72
CA CYS A 287 -9.31 -9.27 -8.89
C CYS A 287 -8.76 -7.92 -9.36
N THR A 288 -8.09 -7.22 -8.44
CA THR A 288 -7.32 -6.02 -8.74
C THR A 288 -5.88 -6.35 -9.17
N ASP A 289 -5.15 -5.33 -9.60
CA ASP A 289 -3.79 -5.47 -10.13
C ASP A 289 -2.78 -5.90 -9.09
N GLY A 290 -2.94 -5.53 -7.81
CA GLY A 290 -2.06 -5.99 -6.75
C GLY A 290 -2.02 -7.51 -6.59
N LEU A 291 -3.01 -8.27 -7.10
CA LEU A 291 -2.90 -9.73 -7.20
C LEU A 291 -1.91 -10.15 -8.28
N ILE A 292 -2.11 -9.68 -9.51
CA ILE A 292 -1.34 -10.13 -10.69
C ILE A 292 0.05 -9.49 -10.76
N GLU A 293 0.19 -8.27 -10.24
CA GLU A 293 1.44 -7.52 -10.18
C GLU A 293 2.27 -7.82 -8.92
N ALA A 294 1.77 -8.68 -8.02
CA ALA A 294 2.55 -9.18 -6.90
C ALA A 294 3.83 -9.87 -7.40
N ARG A 295 4.98 -9.51 -6.81
CA ARG A 295 6.30 -9.94 -7.28
C ARG A 295 6.96 -10.94 -6.35
N ASP A 296 7.61 -11.94 -6.91
CA ASP A 296 8.55 -12.78 -6.17
C ASP A 296 9.91 -12.08 -5.95
N ALA A 297 10.87 -12.83 -5.37
CA ALA A 297 12.20 -12.33 -5.08
C ALA A 297 13.02 -11.98 -6.34
N ASP A 298 12.69 -12.58 -7.48
CA ASP A 298 13.33 -12.32 -8.78
C ASP A 298 12.61 -11.21 -9.57
N GLY A 299 11.49 -10.68 -9.01
CA GLY A 299 10.71 -9.60 -9.57
C GLY A 299 9.66 -10.04 -10.60
N ALA A 300 9.42 -11.34 -10.74
CA ALA A 300 8.43 -11.90 -11.64
C ALA A 300 7.01 -11.75 -11.06
N PHE A 301 6.05 -11.46 -11.94
CA PHE A 301 4.65 -11.29 -11.58
C PHE A 301 3.95 -12.61 -11.23
N TYR A 302 2.87 -12.52 -10.45
CA TYR A 302 2.10 -13.67 -10.01
C TYR A 302 1.39 -14.33 -11.21
N PRO A 303 1.71 -15.60 -11.55
CA PRO A 303 1.17 -16.26 -12.73
C PRO A 303 -0.23 -16.83 -12.45
N LEU A 304 -1.22 -15.94 -12.32
CA LEU A 304 -2.58 -16.25 -11.86
C LEU A 304 -3.21 -17.41 -12.66
N LEU A 305 -3.23 -17.31 -13.99
CA LEU A 305 -3.86 -18.32 -14.85
C LEU A 305 -3.19 -19.68 -14.73
N ASP A 306 -1.85 -19.73 -14.67
CA ASP A 306 -1.11 -20.98 -14.54
C ASP A 306 -1.40 -21.66 -13.20
N ARG A 307 -1.51 -20.88 -12.12
CA ARG A 307 -1.80 -21.41 -10.78
C ARG A 307 -3.23 -21.89 -10.63
N LEU A 308 -4.20 -21.16 -11.18
CA LEU A 308 -5.59 -21.61 -11.24
C LEU A 308 -5.71 -22.88 -12.09
N THR A 309 -5.03 -22.93 -13.24
CA THR A 309 -4.98 -24.10 -14.12
C THR A 309 -4.39 -25.30 -13.38
N ALA A 310 -3.24 -25.14 -12.75
CA ALA A 310 -2.61 -26.22 -11.97
C ALA A 310 -3.50 -26.76 -10.84
N ARG A 311 -4.34 -25.90 -10.24
CA ARG A 311 -5.18 -26.29 -9.09
C ARG A 311 -6.55 -26.84 -9.46
N PHE A 312 -7.18 -26.32 -10.52
CA PHE A 312 -8.59 -26.57 -10.84
C PHE A 312 -8.82 -27.20 -12.22
N ALA A 313 -7.80 -27.30 -13.08
CA ALA A 313 -8.00 -27.89 -14.41
C ALA A 313 -8.43 -29.37 -14.33
N GLY A 314 -9.35 -29.75 -15.22
CA GLY A 314 -9.89 -31.11 -15.30
C GLY A 314 -10.74 -31.54 -14.08
N ARG A 315 -11.12 -30.61 -13.20
CA ARG A 315 -11.98 -30.85 -12.04
C ARG A 315 -13.29 -30.06 -12.18
N PRO A 316 -14.37 -30.45 -11.47
CA PRO A 316 -15.53 -29.59 -11.30
C PRO A 316 -15.10 -28.21 -10.77
N ALA A 317 -15.79 -27.15 -11.17
CA ALA A 317 -15.44 -25.82 -10.68
C ALA A 317 -15.58 -25.77 -9.14
N PRO A 318 -14.64 -25.12 -8.45
CA PRO A 318 -14.64 -25.00 -7.00
C PRO A 318 -15.81 -24.14 -6.49
N GLY A 319 -16.04 -24.09 -5.18
CA GLY A 319 -16.90 -23.06 -4.59
C GLY A 319 -16.18 -21.70 -4.52
N PRO A 320 -16.89 -20.56 -4.43
CA PRO A 320 -16.25 -19.24 -4.30
C PRO A 320 -15.24 -19.14 -3.14
N VAL A 321 -15.58 -19.71 -1.98
CA VAL A 321 -14.71 -19.74 -0.80
C VAL A 321 -13.42 -20.52 -1.06
N GLU A 322 -13.50 -21.64 -1.78
CA GLU A 322 -12.31 -22.46 -2.08
C GLU A 322 -11.33 -21.73 -3.00
N VAL A 323 -11.82 -20.91 -3.94
CA VAL A 323 -10.96 -20.06 -4.80
C VAL A 323 -10.27 -18.99 -3.97
N VAL A 324 -11.02 -18.30 -3.12
CA VAL A 324 -10.46 -17.25 -2.24
C VAL A 324 -9.42 -17.83 -1.28
N ASP A 325 -9.73 -18.94 -0.61
CA ASP A 325 -8.82 -19.60 0.34
C ASP A 325 -7.53 -20.08 -0.35
N PHE A 326 -7.66 -20.60 -1.58
CA PHE A 326 -6.50 -20.97 -2.38
C PHE A 326 -5.60 -19.76 -2.66
N LEU A 327 -6.16 -18.66 -3.14
CA LEU A 327 -5.40 -17.46 -3.47
C LEU A 327 -4.80 -16.79 -2.23
N ASP A 328 -5.53 -16.70 -1.12
CA ASP A 328 -5.02 -16.14 0.15
C ASP A 328 -3.87 -16.98 0.72
N THR A 329 -3.88 -18.29 0.49
CA THR A 329 -2.81 -19.18 0.94
C THR A 329 -1.61 -19.18 -0.01
N ASP A 330 -1.84 -19.08 -1.31
CA ASP A 330 -0.80 -19.20 -2.32
C ASP A 330 -0.04 -17.88 -2.55
N LEU A 331 -0.73 -16.74 -2.49
CA LEU A 331 -0.14 -15.43 -2.74
C LEU A 331 1.03 -15.10 -1.77
N PRO A 332 0.93 -15.31 -0.44
CA PRO A 332 2.04 -15.10 0.49
C PRO A 332 3.22 -16.07 0.31
N ARG A 333 3.05 -17.16 -0.45
CA ARG A 333 4.16 -18.06 -0.83
C ARG A 333 4.94 -17.51 -2.02
N HIS A 334 4.31 -16.69 -2.85
CA HIS A 334 4.93 -16.06 -4.01
C HIS A 334 5.59 -14.74 -3.63
N THR A 335 4.86 -13.82 -2.98
CA THR A 335 5.39 -12.53 -2.53
C THR A 335 5.55 -12.47 -1.01
N ARG A 336 6.61 -11.80 -0.55
CA ARG A 336 6.83 -11.49 0.87
C ARG A 336 6.45 -10.06 1.25
N VAL A 337 6.30 -9.17 0.27
CA VAL A 337 6.05 -7.74 0.49
C VAL A 337 4.94 -7.31 -0.46
N PHE A 338 3.85 -6.79 0.11
CA PHE A 338 2.70 -6.28 -0.64
C PHE A 338 2.92 -4.80 -0.96
N GLN A 339 3.23 -4.51 -2.22
CA GLN A 339 3.46 -3.15 -2.73
C GLN A 339 2.14 -2.41 -3.00
N ASP A 340 1.09 -3.16 -3.34
CA ASP A 340 -0.27 -2.66 -3.47
C ASP A 340 -1.29 -3.50 -2.70
N ASP A 341 -2.48 -2.93 -2.58
CA ASP A 341 -3.64 -3.64 -2.04
C ASP A 341 -4.02 -4.80 -2.96
N VAL A 342 -4.67 -5.80 -2.38
CA VAL A 342 -5.19 -6.93 -3.13
C VAL A 342 -6.65 -7.11 -2.78
N ALA A 343 -7.52 -6.92 -3.76
CA ALA A 343 -8.94 -7.22 -3.69
C ALA A 343 -9.28 -8.38 -4.62
N ILE A 344 -10.07 -9.31 -4.09
CA ILE A 344 -10.58 -10.48 -4.80
C ILE A 344 -12.08 -10.58 -4.53
N LEU A 345 -12.87 -10.77 -5.58
CA LEU A 345 -14.29 -11.09 -5.49
C LEU A 345 -14.59 -12.29 -6.38
N VAL A 346 -15.18 -13.33 -5.79
CA VAL A 346 -15.53 -14.57 -6.49
C VAL A 346 -17.03 -14.77 -6.39
N ILE A 347 -17.67 -15.06 -7.52
CA ILE A 347 -19.12 -15.21 -7.64
C ILE A 347 -19.43 -16.50 -8.40
N ALA A 348 -20.43 -17.26 -7.95
CA ALA A 348 -20.91 -18.46 -8.63
C ALA A 348 -22.44 -18.53 -8.58
N PRO A 349 -23.14 -18.90 -9.66
CA PRO A 349 -24.58 -19.12 -9.61
C PRO A 349 -24.96 -20.22 -8.62
N ASP A 350 -25.93 -19.96 -7.75
CA ASP A 350 -26.41 -20.95 -6.80
C ASP A 350 -27.50 -21.82 -7.44
N ALA A 351 -27.24 -23.12 -7.54
CA ALA A 351 -28.18 -24.09 -8.10
C ALA A 351 -29.40 -24.36 -7.19
N LEU A 352 -29.35 -23.94 -5.91
CA LEU A 352 -30.37 -24.21 -4.90
C LEU A 352 -31.44 -23.10 -4.78
N SER A 353 -31.63 -22.27 -5.81
CA SER A 353 -32.59 -21.13 -5.79
C SER A 353 -33.74 -21.26 -6.77
#